data_AF-X1MGH6-F1
#
_entry.id   AF-X1MGH6-F1
#
_cell.length_a   1.000
_cell.length_b   1.000
_cell.length_c   1.000
_cell.angle_alpha   90.00
_cell.angle_beta   90.00
_cell.angle_gamma   90.00
#
_symmetry.space_group_name_H-M   'P 1'
#
loop_
_entity.id
_entity.type
_entity.pdbx_description
1 polymer ?
#
loop_
_entity_poly.entity_id
_entity_poly.type
_entity_poly.pdbx_seq_one_letter_code
_entity_poly.pdbx_strand_id
1 'polypeptide(L)'
;MYCKRDVEIELENFKRFIKFLEANSVSRLCYTRASTAMAAYLFSHYKHKIYIHNNKEAIDLERESYRGGRTECFYLGELKDDNYYIVDVNSLYAFVMREHLYPVK
;
A
#
# COMPACT_ATOMS: atom_id res chain seq x y z
N MET A 1 13.59 25.46 -22.65
CA MET A 1 13.12 25.96 -21.34
C MET A 1 12.31 24.92 -20.56
N TYR A 2 11.52 24.06 -21.23
CA TYR A 2 10.73 22.97 -20.63
C TYR A 2 11.57 21.96 -19.81
N CYS A 3 12.61 21.34 -20.40
CA CYS A 3 13.39 20.32 -19.71
C CYS A 3 14.11 20.82 -18.43
N LYS A 4 14.43 22.13 -18.35
CA LYS A 4 15.00 22.72 -17.12
C LYS A 4 13.97 22.73 -16.00
N ARG A 5 12.73 23.10 -16.33
CA ARG A 5 11.63 23.18 -15.37
C ARG A 5 11.27 21.79 -14.82
N ASP A 6 11.28 20.76 -15.65
CA ASP A 6 11.03 19.38 -15.22
C ASP A 6 12.05 18.93 -14.16
N VAL A 7 13.34 19.20 -14.38
CA VAL A 7 14.41 18.87 -13.43
C VAL A 7 14.28 19.69 -12.14
N GLU A 8 13.91 20.97 -12.22
CA GLU A 8 13.65 21.79 -11.03
C GLU A 8 12.49 21.24 -10.19
N ILE A 9 11.40 20.79 -10.82
CA ILE A 9 10.25 20.18 -10.15
C ILE A 9 10.68 18.88 -9.45
N GLU A 10 11.40 18.00 -10.14
CA GLU A 10 11.88 16.75 -9.57
C GLU A 10 12.84 16.96 -8.40
N LEU A 11 13.74 17.95 -8.51
CA LEU A 11 14.64 18.31 -7.41
C LEU A 11 13.86 18.77 -6.16
N GLU A 12 12.86 19.63 -6.33
CA GLU A 12 12.02 20.09 -5.22
C GLU A 12 11.15 18.97 -4.63
N ASN A 13 10.63 18.07 -5.47
CA ASN A 13 9.92 16.87 -5.03
C ASN A 13 10.83 15.98 -4.19
N PHE A 14 12.06 15.74 -4.64
CA PHE A 14 13.01 14.88 -3.94
C PHE A 14 13.43 15.47 -2.59
N LYS A 15 13.66 16.79 -2.51
CA LYS A 15 13.93 17.47 -1.23
C LYS A 15 12.79 17.30 -0.23
N ARG A 16 11.53 17.45 -0.67
CA ARG A 16 10.34 17.24 0.18
C ARG A 16 10.23 15.78 0.62
N PHE A 17 10.53 14.86 -0.29
CA PHE A 17 10.48 13.43 0.00
C PHE A 17 11.55 13.02 1.03
N ILE A 18 12.78 13.51 0.93
CA ILE A 18 13.83 13.27 1.94
C ILE A 18 13.37 13.73 3.33
N LYS A 19 12.84 14.96 3.43
CA LYS A 19 12.30 15.47 4.70
C LYS A 19 11.20 14.58 5.27
N PHE A 20 10.33 14.05 4.42
CA PHE A 20 9.29 13.10 4.83
C PHE A 20 9.90 11.80 5.39
N LEU A 21 10.91 11.24 4.72
CA LEU A 21 11.57 10.01 5.16
C LEU A 21 12.26 10.19 6.51
N GLU A 22 12.97 11.30 6.70
CA GLU A 22 13.62 11.65 7.97
C GLU A 22 12.60 11.85 9.10
N ALA A 23 11.54 12.62 8.85
CA ALA A 23 10.51 12.91 9.85
C ALA A 23 9.74 11.66 10.32
N ASN A 24 9.61 10.65 9.45
CA ASN A 24 8.89 9.39 9.75
C ASN A 24 9.83 8.23 10.10
N SER A 25 11.13 8.49 10.32
CA SER A 25 12.13 7.47 10.67
C SER A 25 12.15 6.29 9.69
N VAL A 26 12.07 6.57 8.39
CA VAL A 26 12.20 5.54 7.36
C VAL A 26 13.68 5.20 7.17
N SER A 27 14.04 3.95 7.43
CA SER A 27 15.45 3.52 7.52
C SER A 27 16.29 3.75 6.26
N ARG A 28 15.71 3.53 5.07
CA ARG A 28 16.40 3.72 3.79
C ARG A 28 15.43 3.94 2.64
N LEU A 29 15.85 4.74 1.67
CA LEU A 29 15.21 4.82 0.36
C LEU A 29 15.70 3.67 -0.51
N CYS A 30 14.79 2.78 -0.91
CA CYS A 30 15.06 1.69 -1.85
C CYS A 30 14.66 2.04 -3.28
N TYR A 31 15.06 1.19 -4.23
CA TYR A 31 14.74 1.34 -5.65
C TYR A 31 13.24 1.38 -5.95
N THR A 32 12.43 0.66 -5.15
CA THR A 32 10.97 0.64 -5.28
C THR A 32 10.31 1.18 -4.02
N ARG A 33 9.13 1.79 -4.19
CA ARG A 33 8.29 2.26 -3.08
C ARG A 33 7.94 1.13 -2.10
N ALA A 34 7.69 -0.07 -2.62
CA ALA A 34 7.40 -1.25 -1.80
C ALA A 34 8.58 -1.64 -0.91
N SER A 35 9.80 -1.67 -1.47
CA SER A 35 11.00 -1.98 -0.69
C SER A 35 11.29 -0.91 0.37
N THR A 36 11.04 0.37 0.06
CA THR A 36 11.15 1.48 1.03
C THR A 36 10.13 1.34 2.16
N ALA A 37 8.87 1.01 1.85
CA ALA A 37 7.83 0.79 2.85
C ALA A 37 8.15 -0.42 3.76
N MET A 38 8.65 -1.52 3.19
CA MET A 38 9.07 -2.68 3.97
C MET A 38 10.28 -2.34 4.86
N ALA A 39 11.23 -1.54 4.37
CA ALA A 39 12.36 -1.07 5.17
C ALA A 39 11.92 -0.18 6.35
N ALA A 40 10.90 0.65 6.16
CA ALA A 40 10.27 1.42 7.24
C ALA A 40 9.60 0.51 8.28
N TYR A 41 8.82 -0.48 7.81
CA TYR A 41 8.16 -1.46 8.68
C TYR A 41 9.16 -2.26 9.51
N LEU A 42 10.21 -2.79 8.88
CA LEU A 42 11.23 -3.59 9.55
C LEU A 42 12.01 -2.80 10.60
N PHE A 43 12.21 -1.50 10.40
CA PHE A 43 12.95 -0.65 11.33
C PHE A 43 12.11 -0.24 12.55
N SER A 44 10.87 0.22 12.33
CA SER A 44 10.06 0.84 13.39
C SER A 44 8.92 -0.04 13.93
N HIS A 45 8.50 -1.07 13.20
CA HIS A 45 7.25 -1.80 13.47
C HIS A 45 7.42 -3.32 13.57
N TYR A 46 8.61 -3.87 13.34
CA TYR A 46 8.89 -5.29 13.48
C TYR A 46 9.05 -5.70 14.94
N LYS A 47 7.91 -5.87 15.63
CA LYS A 47 7.84 -6.27 17.05
C LYS A 47 7.84 -7.78 17.26
N HIS A 48 7.44 -8.54 16.24
CA HIS A 48 7.29 -9.99 16.30
C HIS A 48 7.97 -10.64 15.11
N LYS A 49 8.49 -11.85 15.31
CA LYS A 49 9.13 -12.61 14.25
C LYS A 49 8.11 -13.01 13.19
N ILE A 50 8.37 -12.68 11.93
CA ILE A 50 7.60 -13.20 10.79
C ILE A 50 8.12 -14.59 10.45
N TYR A 51 7.21 -15.57 10.42
CA TYR A 51 7.52 -16.95 10.06
C TYR A 51 7.23 -17.18 8.58
N ILE A 52 8.13 -17.90 7.90
CA ILE A 52 8.00 -18.24 6.48
C ILE A 52 8.19 -19.76 6.38
N HIS A 53 7.23 -20.46 5.78
CA HIS A 53 7.34 -21.88 5.48
C HIS A 53 7.65 -22.11 4.00
N ASN A 54 8.06 -23.34 3.68
CA ASN A 54 8.33 -23.80 2.32
C ASN A 54 7.49 -25.03 1.95
N ASN A 55 6.42 -25.33 2.70
CA ASN A 55 5.47 -26.37 2.34
C ASN A 55 4.75 -25.98 1.05
N LYS A 56 5.00 -26.73 -0.02
CA LYS A 56 4.48 -26.46 -1.36
C LYS A 56 2.95 -26.53 -1.43
N GLU A 57 2.35 -27.57 -0.88
CA GLU A 57 0.89 -27.77 -0.92
C GLU A 57 0.16 -26.62 -0.22
N ALA A 58 0.68 -26.15 0.92
CA ALA A 58 0.16 -25.00 1.63
C ALA A 58 0.29 -23.70 0.82
N ILE A 59 1.47 -23.46 0.22
CA ILE A 59 1.70 -22.26 -0.62
C ILE A 59 0.78 -22.25 -1.84
N ASP A 60 0.60 -23.40 -2.49
CA ASP A 60 -0.27 -23.52 -3.66
C ASP A 60 -1.73 -23.19 -3.27
N LEU A 61 -2.20 -23.75 -2.15
CA LEU A 61 -3.53 -23.43 -1.59
C LEU A 61 -3.68 -21.94 -1.22
N GLU A 62 -2.69 -21.35 -0.56
CA GLU A 62 -2.70 -19.93 -0.19
C GLU A 62 -2.83 -19.04 -1.42
N ARG A 63 -2.06 -19.33 -2.47
CA ARG A 63 -2.11 -18.59 -3.74
C ARG A 63 -3.43 -18.81 -4.46
N GLU A 64 -3.96 -20.01 -4.45
CA GLU A 64 -5.29 -20.34 -5.00
C GLU A 64 -6.42 -19.67 -4.23
N SER A 65 -6.24 -19.36 -2.95
CA SER A 65 -7.20 -18.65 -2.10
C SER A 65 -7.08 -17.13 -2.18
N TYR A 66 -5.94 -16.60 -2.63
CA TYR A 66 -5.69 -15.17 -2.71
C TYR A 66 -6.63 -14.49 -3.69
N ARG A 67 -7.38 -13.48 -3.22
CA ARG A 67 -8.32 -12.68 -4.01
C ARG A 67 -7.97 -11.20 -3.88
N GLY A 68 -8.15 -10.46 -4.96
CA GLY A 68 -7.96 -9.00 -4.98
C GLY A 68 -9.17 -8.24 -4.41
N GLY A 69 -9.19 -6.93 -4.64
CA GLY A 69 -10.35 -6.09 -4.30
C GLY A 69 -11.58 -6.50 -5.10
N ARG A 70 -12.76 -6.38 -4.48
CA ARG A 70 -14.05 -6.65 -5.12
C ARG A 70 -14.46 -5.45 -5.99
N THR A 71 -14.75 -5.71 -7.26
CA THR A 71 -15.30 -4.72 -8.19
C THR A 71 -16.50 -5.33 -8.90
N GLU A 72 -17.65 -4.67 -8.80
CA GLU A 72 -18.90 -5.18 -9.36
C GLU A 72 -19.73 -4.04 -9.97
N CYS A 73 -20.51 -4.37 -11.00
CA CYS A 73 -21.49 -3.47 -11.57
C CYS A 73 -22.83 -3.67 -10.84
N PHE A 74 -23.11 -2.80 -9.87
CA PHE A 74 -24.34 -2.89 -9.07
C PHE A 74 -25.61 -2.45 -9.83
N TYR A 75 -25.46 -1.69 -10.93
CA TYR A 75 -26.58 -1.19 -11.74
C TYR A 75 -26.15 -0.97 -13.20
N LEU A 76 -27.01 -1.39 -14.14
CA LEU A 76 -26.85 -1.17 -15.58
C LEU A 76 -28.03 -0.34 -16.10
N GLY A 77 -27.73 0.83 -16.69
CA GLY A 77 -28.74 1.73 -17.23
C GLY A 77 -28.43 3.18 -16.89
N GLU A 78 -29.39 4.06 -17.17
CA GLU A 78 -29.27 5.49 -16.85
C GLU A 78 -29.78 5.76 -15.43
N LEU A 79 -29.05 6.61 -14.71
CA LEU A 79 -29.40 7.10 -13.38
C LEU A 79 -29.94 8.54 -13.55
N LYS A 80 -31.27 8.70 -13.63
CA LYS A 80 -31.93 10.01 -13.82
C LYS A 80 -32.46 10.56 -12.50
N ASP A 81 -32.44 11.89 -12.38
CA ASP A 81 -33.25 12.71 -11.46
C ASP A 81 -33.31 12.25 -9.99
N ASP A 82 -32.17 11.83 -9.42
CA ASP A 82 -32.06 11.47 -8.01
C ASP A 82 -30.68 11.85 -7.44
N ASN A 83 -30.51 11.78 -6.12
CA ASN A 83 -29.26 12.02 -5.43
C ASN A 83 -28.46 10.73 -5.28
N TYR A 84 -27.26 10.69 -5.86
CA TYR A 84 -26.35 9.57 -5.76
C TYR A 84 -25.14 9.93 -4.90
N TYR A 85 -24.73 8.99 -4.06
CA TYR A 85 -23.59 9.14 -3.17
C TYR A 85 -22.54 8.07 -3.46
N ILE A 86 -21.28 8.49 -3.53
CA ILE A 86 -20.13 7.60 -3.57
C ILE A 86 -19.42 7.72 -2.24
N VAL A 87 -19.19 6.58 -1.61
CA VAL A 87 -18.47 6.48 -0.32
C VAL A 87 -17.21 5.65 -0.52
N ASP A 88 -16.15 6.02 0.19
CA ASP A 88 -14.85 5.34 0.16
C ASP A 88 -14.33 5.13 1.58
N VAL A 89 -13.55 4.06 1.78
CA VAL A 89 -12.97 3.72 3.09
C VAL A 89 -11.54 4.25 3.17
N ASN A 90 -11.32 5.20 4.06
CA ASN A 90 -10.00 5.79 4.32
C ASN A 90 -8.95 4.71 4.63
N SER A 91 -7.97 4.56 3.73
CA SER A 91 -6.85 3.63 3.89
C SER A 91 -7.26 2.19 4.19
N LEU A 92 -8.29 1.67 3.49
CA LEU A 92 -8.91 0.35 3.70
C LEU A 92 -7.95 -0.75 4.17
N TYR A 93 -6.93 -1.13 3.37
CA TYR A 93 -6.03 -2.23 3.73
C TYR A 93 -5.21 -1.94 5.00
N ALA A 94 -4.76 -0.71 5.21
CA ALA A 94 -4.02 -0.35 6.42
C ALA A 94 -4.91 -0.42 7.67
N PHE A 95 -6.18 -0.03 7.55
CA PHE A 95 -7.16 -0.20 8.62
C PHE A 95 -7.37 -1.68 8.95
N VAL A 96 -7.61 -2.52 7.94
CA VAL A 96 -7.81 -3.96 8.15
C VAL A 96 -6.56 -4.61 8.79
N MET A 97 -5.36 -4.25 8.32
CA MET A 97 -4.07 -4.72 8.88
C MET A 97 -3.88 -4.38 10.36
N ARG A 98 -4.46 -3.28 10.82
CA ARG A 98 -4.36 -2.81 12.21
C ARG A 98 -5.39 -3.48 13.12
N GLU A 99 -6.62 -3.66 12.64
CA GLU A 99 -7.76 -4.06 13.48
C GLU A 99 -7.99 -5.57 13.57
N HIS A 100 -7.47 -6.36 12.62
CA HIS A 100 -7.78 -7.78 12.53
C HIS A 100 -6.59 -8.69 12.81
N LEU A 101 -6.91 -9.95 13.12
CA LEU A 101 -5.92 -11.00 13.34
C LEU A 101 -5.49 -11.61 12.01
N TYR A 102 -4.20 -11.93 11.91
CA TYR A 102 -3.59 -12.54 10.74
C TYR A 102 -2.85 -13.82 11.13
N PRO A 103 -2.70 -14.77 10.18
CA PRO A 103 -1.84 -15.94 10.38
C PRO A 103 -0.41 -15.50 10.67
N VAL A 104 0.18 -16.01 11.76
CA VAL A 104 1.54 -15.67 12.20
C VAL A 104 2.42 -16.91 12.46
N LYS A 105 1.83 -18.11 12.50
CA LYS A 105 2.50 -19.39 12.79
C LYS A 105 1.79 -20.53 12.09
#